data_AF-A0A1Q3ED99-F1
#
_entry.id   AF-A0A1Q3ED99-F1
#
_cell.length_a   1.000
_cell.length_b   1.000
_cell.length_c   1.000
_cell.angle_alpha   90.00
_cell.angle_beta   90.00
_cell.angle_gamma   90.00
#
_symmetry.space_group_name_H-M   'P 1'
#
loop_
_entity.id
_entity.type
_entity.pdbx_description
1 polymer ?
#
loop_
_entity_poly.entity_id
_entity_poly.type
_entity_poly.pdbx_seq_one_letter_code
_entity_poly.pdbx_strand_id
1 'polypeptide(L)'
;MNGLSLGETRSSLDSERSNPASPIHVNGNGSAQAEPDESPDSIERLQRELQRTREEKEALATQYRNLLAKLTQMRTTLGNKLKQDAEELDRREQLVQQLTAQNDDLNSTLETLKEELISASEESARTAAELDNMRNRAFQETTHESLLRERELRETQTELEQCRLERDEWERVALQERAFSEDARSAAESITRDLELEKERRARELAELALQRERGDNLQSVLQDFQAAKEHELRQAVKDYESQLIQTSLEESQTNNSRAQELEKEVKEKTVLVNKLRHEAVIINEHLMEALRRLRKNSSDTNVDRRLVTNVLLSFLTTPRADAKRFEMLSLLSSILSWSDIEREKAGLQRSHQPSVISPSSSFWRRTSTSDGPGKSADLQKTDETESFSRLWVEFLLTEAAAGESHSAATIQLPLALHLMAHNGGYPLLVLLQWRAHQIYP
;
A
#
# COMPACT_ATOMS: atom_id res chain seq x y z
N MET A 1 55.53 28.38 88.66
CA MET A 1 54.83 29.19 89.69
C MET A 1 55.21 28.62 91.05
N ASN A 2 55.52 29.47 92.04
CA ASN A 2 55.66 29.19 93.48
C ASN A 2 56.67 28.09 93.91
N GLY A 3 57.48 28.23 94.97
CA GLY A 3 57.70 29.34 95.91
C GLY A 3 58.26 28.84 97.26
N LEU A 4 58.88 29.75 98.06
CA LEU A 4 59.51 29.53 99.40
C LEU A 4 60.90 28.79 99.36
N SER A 5 62.02 29.24 99.96
CA SER A 5 62.46 30.40 100.79
C SER A 5 62.61 30.21 102.31
N LEU A 6 63.55 30.99 102.91
CA LEU A 6 64.13 31.02 104.28
C LEU A 6 65.04 29.81 104.65
N GLY A 7 66.12 29.94 105.44
CA GLY A 7 66.86 31.08 106.08
C GLY A 7 68.20 30.57 106.68
N GLU A 8 69.33 31.29 106.71
CA GLU A 8 69.76 32.33 107.69
C GLU A 8 69.93 31.84 109.16
N THR A 9 70.96 32.16 109.98
CA THR A 9 72.22 32.98 109.97
C THR A 9 73.27 32.30 110.89
N ARG A 10 74.62 32.42 110.80
CA ARG A 10 75.60 33.55 110.91
C ARG A 10 75.81 34.20 112.31
N SER A 11 76.95 33.89 112.97
CA SER A 11 77.65 34.67 114.04
C SER A 11 79.06 34.03 114.24
N SER A 12 80.24 34.67 114.12
CA SER A 12 80.85 35.84 114.81
C SER A 12 81.27 35.54 116.27
N LEU A 13 82.42 35.93 116.84
CA LEU A 13 83.82 36.27 116.48
C LEU A 13 84.46 36.78 117.81
N ASP A 14 85.77 36.63 117.98
CA ASP A 14 86.69 37.55 118.72
C ASP A 14 87.05 37.38 120.23
N SER A 15 88.24 37.93 120.54
CA SER A 15 88.77 38.53 121.79
C SER A 15 89.74 37.75 122.70
N GLU A 16 90.92 38.34 122.91
CA GLU A 16 91.98 37.97 123.89
C GLU A 16 91.82 38.70 125.23
N ARG A 17 92.43 38.20 126.35
CA ARG A 17 93.43 38.95 127.17
C ARG A 17 93.95 38.30 128.47
N SER A 18 95.21 38.63 128.80
CA SER A 18 95.77 38.99 130.14
C SER A 18 95.63 38.06 131.37
N ASN A 19 96.66 37.22 131.62
CA ASN A 19 97.79 37.42 132.58
C ASN A 19 97.64 38.47 133.73
N PRO A 20 98.39 38.39 134.87
CA PRO A 20 98.53 37.32 135.89
C PRO A 20 98.49 37.84 137.37
N ALA A 21 98.53 36.96 138.39
CA ALA A 21 98.88 37.35 139.79
C ALA A 21 99.37 36.19 140.69
N SER A 22 100.32 36.48 141.59
CA SER A 22 100.75 35.65 142.76
C SER A 22 100.67 36.50 144.04
N PRO A 23 100.59 35.88 145.24
CA PRO A 23 101.53 36.24 146.34
C PRO A 23 101.92 35.02 147.26
N ILE A 24 103.18 34.84 147.73
CA ILE A 24 103.77 35.31 149.02
C ILE A 24 103.12 34.61 150.27
N HIS A 25 103.80 34.07 151.29
CA HIS A 25 105.22 34.01 151.72
C HIS A 25 105.46 32.78 152.65
N VAL A 26 106.72 32.52 153.04
CA VAL A 26 107.22 32.55 154.45
C VAL A 26 108.69 32.13 154.49
N ASN A 27 109.48 32.76 155.37
CA ASN A 27 110.92 32.52 155.57
C ASN A 27 111.18 32.33 157.08
N GLY A 28 112.20 31.54 157.44
CA GLY A 28 112.54 31.24 158.84
C GLY A 28 113.97 30.72 158.97
N ASN A 29 114.88 31.59 159.41
CA ASN A 29 116.29 31.30 159.62
C ASN A 29 116.61 31.31 161.12
N GLY A 30 117.50 30.42 161.58
CA GLY A 30 117.90 30.34 162.99
C GLY A 30 119.17 29.51 163.18
N SER A 31 120.24 30.18 163.61
CA SER A 31 121.49 29.57 164.04
C SER A 31 121.91 30.21 165.36
N ALA A 32 122.25 29.38 166.35
CA ALA A 32 122.74 29.80 167.66
C ALA A 32 123.66 28.71 168.24
N GLN A 33 124.55 29.10 169.16
CA GLN A 33 125.76 28.35 169.50
C GLN A 33 126.07 28.51 170.99
N ALA A 34 125.92 27.45 171.79
CA ALA A 34 126.41 27.37 173.17
C ALA A 34 126.42 25.92 173.71
N GLU A 35 127.62 25.43 174.06
CA GLU A 35 127.86 24.59 175.25
C GLU A 35 128.09 25.55 176.45
N PRO A 36 128.05 25.14 177.75
CA PRO A 36 128.20 23.76 178.23
C PRO A 36 127.27 23.30 179.39
N ASP A 37 127.50 22.05 179.80
CA ASP A 37 127.32 21.42 181.12
C ASP A 37 125.93 21.11 181.73
N GLU A 38 125.73 19.80 181.88
CA GLU A 38 125.04 19.08 182.98
C GLU A 38 123.68 19.57 183.49
N SER A 39 122.62 19.22 182.74
CA SER A 39 121.32 18.80 183.32
C SER A 39 120.57 17.87 182.34
N PRO A 40 119.96 16.76 182.80
CA PRO A 40 119.47 15.68 181.91
C PRO A 40 118.23 16.01 181.04
N ASP A 41 117.65 17.20 181.19
CA ASP A 41 116.40 17.63 180.52
C ASP A 41 116.54 17.96 179.02
N SER A 42 117.74 18.31 178.54
CA SER A 42 117.93 18.82 177.16
C SER A 42 117.78 17.73 176.10
N ILE A 43 118.30 16.54 176.39
CA ILE A 43 118.29 15.37 175.50
C ILE A 43 116.85 14.97 175.18
N GLU A 44 115.95 14.98 176.17
CA GLU A 44 114.54 14.65 175.94
C GLU A 44 113.83 15.69 175.05
N ARG A 45 114.20 16.97 175.10
CA ARG A 45 113.59 18.01 174.24
C ARG A 45 114.00 17.81 172.79
N LEU A 46 115.30 17.60 172.54
CA LEU A 46 115.81 17.25 171.22
C LEU A 46 115.22 15.93 170.71
N GLN A 47 115.02 14.92 171.56
CA GLN A 47 114.32 13.69 171.18
C GLN A 47 112.86 13.96 170.81
N ARG A 48 112.11 14.78 171.56
CA ARG A 48 110.73 15.17 171.21
C ARG A 48 110.64 15.95 169.89
N GLU A 49 111.58 16.85 169.62
CA GLU A 49 111.61 17.61 168.35
C GLU A 49 112.03 16.75 167.16
N LEU A 50 112.97 15.82 167.35
CA LEU A 50 113.37 14.85 166.33
C LEU A 50 112.26 13.82 166.08
N GLN A 51 111.53 13.41 167.12
CA GLN A 51 110.32 12.59 167.01
C GLN A 51 109.20 13.34 166.27
N ARG A 52 108.90 14.58 166.65
CA ARG A 52 107.91 15.42 165.98
C ARG A 52 108.25 15.67 164.51
N THR A 53 109.51 15.97 164.18
CA THR A 53 109.91 16.16 162.78
C THR A 53 109.94 14.85 161.98
N ARG A 54 110.11 13.69 162.62
CA ARG A 54 109.83 12.38 161.99
C ARG A 54 108.34 12.20 161.72
N GLU A 55 107.47 12.52 162.68
CA GLU A 55 106.01 12.41 162.55
C GLU A 55 105.46 13.38 161.48
N GLU A 56 105.94 14.63 161.44
CA GLU A 56 105.61 15.61 160.39
C GLU A 56 106.16 15.15 159.02
N LYS A 57 107.37 14.58 158.96
CA LYS A 57 107.93 13.99 157.74
C LYS A 57 107.16 12.73 157.29
N GLU A 58 106.63 11.94 158.21
CA GLU A 58 105.80 10.77 157.91
C GLU A 58 104.38 11.16 157.51
N ALA A 59 103.81 12.21 158.09
CA ALA A 59 102.58 12.85 157.63
C ALA A 59 102.74 13.41 156.20
N LEU A 60 103.85 14.09 155.91
CA LEU A 60 104.16 14.57 154.55
C LEU A 60 104.45 13.41 153.58
N ALA A 61 105.15 12.35 154.01
CA ALA A 61 105.41 11.18 153.18
C ALA A 61 104.13 10.36 152.92
N THR A 62 103.20 10.27 153.87
CA THR A 62 101.89 9.64 153.66
C THR A 62 100.98 10.52 152.79
N GLN A 63 100.98 11.85 152.95
CA GLN A 63 100.31 12.77 152.03
C GLN A 63 100.86 12.64 150.59
N TYR A 64 102.19 12.55 150.43
CA TYR A 64 102.84 12.36 149.13
C TYR A 64 102.52 10.97 148.53
N ARG A 65 102.56 9.89 149.33
CA ARG A 65 102.10 8.56 148.91
C ARG A 65 100.61 8.56 148.52
N ASN A 66 99.76 9.29 149.25
CA ASN A 66 98.34 9.41 148.95
C ASN A 66 98.08 10.24 147.68
N LEU A 67 98.88 11.28 147.42
CA LEU A 67 98.85 12.03 146.17
C LEU A 67 99.36 11.18 145.00
N LEU A 68 100.44 10.42 145.16
CA LEU A 68 100.91 9.45 144.15
C LEU A 68 99.89 8.33 143.92
N ALA A 69 99.24 7.82 144.96
CA ALA A 69 98.19 6.81 144.83
C ALA A 69 96.98 7.38 144.06
N LYS A 70 96.51 8.58 144.41
CA LYS A 70 95.45 9.29 143.67
C LYS A 70 95.85 9.63 142.24
N LEU A 71 97.09 10.05 141.98
CA LEU A 71 97.60 10.35 140.64
C LEU A 71 97.76 9.07 139.81
N THR A 72 98.19 7.96 140.42
CA THR A 72 98.23 6.64 139.78
C THR A 72 96.83 6.14 139.48
N GLN A 73 95.88 6.28 140.42
CA GLN A 73 94.47 5.94 140.23
C GLN A 73 93.81 6.81 139.15
N MET A 74 94.09 8.11 139.11
CA MET A 74 93.64 9.00 138.03
C MET A 74 94.28 8.62 136.70
N ARG A 75 95.57 8.29 136.66
CA ARG A 75 96.26 7.83 135.45
C ARG A 75 95.70 6.51 134.92
N THR A 76 95.40 5.54 135.79
CA THR A 76 94.83 4.25 135.36
C THR A 76 93.35 4.38 134.99
N THR A 77 92.55 5.10 135.76
CA THR A 77 91.13 5.31 135.42
C THR A 77 90.96 6.19 134.17
N LEU A 78 91.75 7.26 134.01
CA LEU A 78 91.74 8.08 132.79
C LEU A 78 92.35 7.33 131.60
N GLY A 79 93.42 6.55 131.78
CA GLY A 79 93.98 5.70 130.73
C GLY A 79 93.00 4.64 130.24
N ASN A 80 92.28 3.99 131.16
CA ASN A 80 91.23 3.02 130.82
C ASN A 80 90.04 3.71 130.14
N LYS A 81 89.62 4.90 130.60
CA LYS A 81 88.58 5.70 129.95
C LYS A 81 88.99 6.11 128.54
N LEU A 82 90.15 6.76 128.36
CA LEU A 82 90.64 7.16 127.04
C LEU A 82 90.79 5.96 126.08
N LYS A 83 91.16 4.78 126.57
CA LYS A 83 91.17 3.54 125.78
C LYS A 83 89.76 3.10 125.40
N GLN A 84 88.82 3.09 126.34
CA GLN A 84 87.41 2.76 126.10
C GLN A 84 86.73 3.76 125.15
N ASP A 85 86.99 5.05 125.32
CA ASP A 85 86.47 6.15 124.50
C ASP A 85 87.06 6.09 123.08
N ALA A 86 88.33 5.72 122.92
CA ALA A 86 88.95 5.50 121.61
C ALA A 86 88.41 4.26 120.90
N GLU A 87 88.27 3.12 121.59
CA GLU A 87 87.63 1.91 121.04
C GLU A 87 86.16 2.16 120.67
N GLU A 88 85.47 3.01 121.42
CA GLU A 88 84.07 3.37 121.16
C GLU A 88 83.92 4.40 120.04
N LEU A 89 84.91 5.29 119.86
CA LEU A 89 85.01 6.16 118.69
C LEU A 89 85.27 5.33 117.42
N ASP A 90 86.20 4.37 117.47
CA ASP A 90 86.50 3.43 116.37
C ASP A 90 85.25 2.63 115.95
N ARG A 91 84.51 2.04 116.91
CA ARG A 91 83.21 1.39 116.61
C ARG A 91 82.21 2.31 115.92
N ARG A 92 82.13 3.57 116.33
CA ARG A 92 81.22 4.56 115.73
C ARG A 92 81.69 5.01 114.37
N GLU A 93 83.00 5.14 114.14
CA GLU A 93 83.57 5.48 112.85
C GLU A 93 83.34 4.33 111.85
N GLN A 94 83.56 3.08 112.25
CA GLN A 94 83.23 1.88 111.46
C GLN A 94 81.72 1.82 111.13
N LEU A 95 80.85 2.11 112.10
CA LEU A 95 79.40 2.16 111.87
C LEU A 95 78.99 3.31 110.94
N VAL A 96 79.63 4.48 111.04
CA VAL A 96 79.43 5.59 110.10
C VAL A 96 79.89 5.20 108.70
N GLN A 97 81.07 4.60 108.55
CA GLN A 97 81.59 4.12 107.26
C GLN A 97 80.67 3.07 106.63
N GLN A 98 80.12 2.14 107.44
CA GLN A 98 79.13 1.16 106.98
C GLN A 98 77.83 1.84 106.55
N LEU A 99 77.33 2.81 107.31
CA LEU A 99 76.11 3.54 106.95
C LEU A 99 76.31 4.45 105.73
N THR A 100 77.49 5.06 105.53
CA THR A 100 77.76 5.84 104.31
C THR A 100 77.82 4.92 103.10
N ALA A 101 78.54 3.79 103.17
CA ALA A 101 78.55 2.81 102.08
C ALA A 101 77.14 2.30 101.75
N GLN A 102 76.32 1.99 102.76
CA GLN A 102 74.91 1.61 102.54
C GLN A 102 74.05 2.73 101.94
N ASN A 103 74.30 3.99 102.29
CA ASN A 103 73.60 5.13 101.66
C ASN A 103 74.06 5.33 100.21
N ASP A 104 75.35 5.16 99.91
CA ASP A 104 75.89 5.28 98.55
C ASP A 104 75.40 4.13 97.65
N ASP A 105 75.38 2.89 98.17
CA ASP A 105 74.75 1.73 97.51
C ASP A 105 73.25 1.99 97.25
N LEU A 106 72.50 2.44 98.26
CA LEU A 106 71.07 2.77 98.12
C LEU A 106 70.84 3.91 97.13
N ASN A 107 71.67 4.96 97.14
CA ASN A 107 71.59 6.04 96.16
C ASN A 107 71.86 5.54 94.74
N SER A 108 72.87 4.67 94.55
CA SER A 108 73.17 4.09 93.24
C SER A 108 72.00 3.25 92.70
N THR A 109 71.40 2.39 93.53
CA THR A 109 70.22 1.60 93.15
C THR A 109 68.98 2.46 92.93
N LEU A 110 68.82 3.58 93.65
CA LEU A 110 67.74 4.54 93.42
C LEU A 110 67.91 5.30 92.10
N GLU A 111 69.12 5.70 91.70
CA GLU A 111 69.32 6.32 90.38
C GLU A 111 69.12 5.30 89.24
N THR A 112 69.65 4.07 89.34
CA THR A 112 69.41 3.06 88.29
C THR A 112 67.93 2.71 88.16
N LEU A 113 67.20 2.57 89.28
CA LEU A 113 65.74 2.33 89.24
C LEU A 113 64.95 3.54 88.69
N LYS A 114 65.46 4.77 88.80
CA LYS A 114 64.87 5.93 88.11
C LYS A 114 65.15 5.90 86.61
N GLU A 115 66.36 5.56 86.19
CA GLU A 115 66.72 5.43 84.76
C GLU A 115 65.91 4.30 84.08
N GLU A 116 65.74 3.16 84.76
CA GLU A 116 64.86 2.07 84.34
C GLU A 116 63.38 2.49 84.30
N LEU A 117 62.89 3.23 85.31
CA LEU A 117 61.52 3.74 85.32
C LEU A 117 61.27 4.75 84.20
N ILE A 118 62.22 5.65 83.92
CA ILE A 118 62.13 6.64 82.84
C ILE A 118 62.13 5.93 81.48
N SER A 119 63.09 5.04 81.23
CA SER A 119 63.17 4.29 79.96
C SER A 119 61.93 3.42 79.71
N ALA A 120 61.45 2.68 80.72
CA ALA A 120 60.20 1.93 80.64
C ALA A 120 58.97 2.84 80.40
N SER A 121 58.94 4.04 80.96
CA SER A 121 57.87 5.02 80.70
C SER A 121 57.91 5.58 79.28
N GLU A 122 59.10 5.80 78.72
CA GLU A 122 59.27 6.20 77.32
C GLU A 122 58.88 5.08 76.35
N GLU A 123 59.29 3.84 76.61
CA GLU A 123 58.91 2.68 75.80
C GLU A 123 57.38 2.42 75.85
N SER A 124 56.77 2.59 77.03
CA SER A 124 55.31 2.57 77.18
C SER A 124 54.62 3.68 76.37
N ALA A 125 55.16 4.90 76.39
CA ALA A 125 54.62 6.01 75.60
C ALA A 125 54.77 5.80 74.07
N ARG A 126 55.93 5.29 73.63
CA ARG A 126 56.21 4.97 72.22
C ARG A 126 55.29 3.86 71.71
N THR A 127 55.19 2.74 72.43
CA THR A 127 54.30 1.62 72.05
C THR A 127 52.82 1.99 72.13
N ALA A 128 52.40 2.85 73.06
CA ALA A 128 51.05 3.40 73.08
C ALA A 128 50.74 4.26 71.85
N ALA A 129 51.69 5.11 71.42
CA ALA A 129 51.55 5.91 70.21
C ALA A 129 51.54 5.06 68.93
N GLU A 130 52.35 4.00 68.85
CA GLU A 130 52.32 3.02 67.76
C GLU A 130 50.98 2.28 67.70
N LEU A 131 50.45 1.83 68.84
CA LEU A 131 49.12 1.21 68.92
C LEU A 131 48.00 2.16 68.50
N ASP A 132 48.07 3.45 68.84
CA ASP A 132 47.08 4.44 68.40
C ASP A 132 47.19 4.70 66.89
N ASN A 133 48.40 4.88 66.36
CA ASN A 133 48.64 5.00 64.92
C ASN A 133 48.11 3.78 64.13
N MET A 134 48.34 2.57 64.63
CA MET A 134 47.83 1.34 63.99
C MET A 134 46.31 1.20 64.10
N ARG A 135 45.68 1.64 65.20
CA ARG A 135 44.21 1.70 65.33
C ARG A 135 43.60 2.72 64.39
N ASN A 136 44.17 3.93 64.33
CA ASN A 136 43.73 5.00 63.44
C ASN A 136 43.86 4.57 61.97
N ARG A 137 44.97 3.92 61.60
CA ARG A 137 45.16 3.34 60.27
C ARG A 137 44.13 2.26 59.97
N ALA A 138 43.97 1.25 60.84
CA ALA A 138 43.01 0.17 60.62
C ALA A 138 41.56 0.69 60.52
N PHE A 139 41.20 1.73 61.28
CA PHE A 139 39.92 2.40 61.18
C PHE A 139 39.74 3.15 59.85
N GLN A 140 40.76 3.86 59.38
CA GLN A 140 40.75 4.54 58.07
C GLN A 140 40.65 3.53 56.91
N GLU A 141 41.42 2.43 56.97
CA GLU A 141 41.37 1.36 55.97
C GLU A 141 40.00 0.66 55.96
N THR A 142 39.44 0.35 57.14
CA THR A 142 38.09 -0.25 57.26
C THR A 142 36.98 0.69 56.77
N THR A 143 37.03 1.98 57.10
CA THR A 143 36.02 2.95 56.64
C THR A 143 36.12 3.21 55.14
N HIS A 144 37.33 3.28 54.58
CA HIS A 144 37.55 3.39 53.13
C HIS A 144 37.08 2.13 52.38
N GLU A 145 37.41 0.93 52.87
CA GLU A 145 36.96 -0.35 52.29
C GLU A 145 35.43 -0.48 52.36
N SER A 146 34.80 -0.04 53.47
CA SER A 146 33.34 0.01 53.60
C SER A 146 32.72 0.96 52.57
N LEU A 147 33.26 2.16 52.39
CA LEU A 147 32.74 3.15 51.42
C LEU A 147 32.90 2.68 49.97
N LEU A 148 34.01 1.99 49.64
CA LEU A 148 34.18 1.37 48.33
C LEU A 148 33.15 0.27 48.09
N ARG A 149 32.99 -0.68 49.02
CA ARG A 149 31.95 -1.73 48.91
C ARG A 149 30.55 -1.15 48.82
N GLU A 150 30.24 -0.11 49.59
CA GLU A 150 28.93 0.56 49.58
C GLU A 150 28.68 1.34 48.28
N ARG A 151 29.73 1.73 47.57
CA ARG A 151 29.67 2.29 46.21
C ARG A 151 29.48 1.21 45.17
N GLU A 152 30.32 0.16 45.18
CA GLU A 152 30.24 -0.99 44.27
C GLU A 152 28.86 -1.68 44.34
N LEU A 153 28.31 -1.81 45.55
CA LEU A 153 26.95 -2.33 45.77
C LEU A 153 25.87 -1.42 45.19
N ARG A 154 26.04 -0.09 45.17
CA ARG A 154 25.10 0.82 44.51
C ARG A 154 25.23 0.77 42.99
N GLU A 155 26.45 0.78 42.47
CA GLU A 155 26.72 0.72 41.03
C GLU A 155 26.13 -0.57 40.45
N THR A 156 26.44 -1.74 41.03
CA THR A 156 25.86 -3.03 40.64
C THR A 156 24.35 -3.14 40.87
N GLN A 157 23.77 -2.46 41.88
CA GLN A 157 22.30 -2.34 42.01
C GLN A 157 21.69 -1.53 40.88
N THR A 158 22.29 -0.41 40.49
CA THR A 158 21.77 0.40 39.36
C THR A 158 21.94 -0.30 38.01
N GLU A 159 22.98 -1.11 37.82
CA GLU A 159 23.15 -1.99 36.65
C GLU A 159 22.07 -3.09 36.62
N LEU A 160 21.80 -3.74 37.77
CA LEU A 160 20.73 -4.74 37.90
C LEU A 160 19.36 -4.14 37.58
N GLU A 161 19.08 -2.90 38.00
CA GLU A 161 17.84 -2.20 37.68
C GLU A 161 17.75 -1.81 36.20
N GLN A 162 18.84 -1.35 35.59
CA GLN A 162 18.91 -1.09 34.15
C GLN A 162 18.64 -2.36 33.34
N CYS A 163 19.33 -3.47 33.60
CA CYS A 163 19.11 -4.73 32.89
C CYS A 163 17.71 -5.33 33.12
N ARG A 164 17.04 -5.01 34.24
CA ARG A 164 15.62 -5.35 34.45
C ARG A 164 14.71 -4.53 33.55
N LEU A 165 14.90 -3.21 33.50
CA LEU A 165 14.12 -2.32 32.63
C LEU A 165 14.32 -2.65 31.15
N GLU A 166 15.56 -2.94 30.73
CA GLU A 166 15.87 -3.40 29.37
C GLU A 166 15.16 -4.72 29.04
N ARG A 167 15.22 -5.73 29.93
CA ARG A 167 14.49 -6.99 29.77
C ARG A 167 12.98 -6.75 29.62
N ASP A 168 12.40 -5.92 30.47
CA ASP A 168 10.96 -5.67 30.50
C ASP A 168 10.49 -4.92 29.23
N GLU A 169 11.33 -4.02 28.69
CA GLU A 169 11.10 -3.39 27.39
C GLU A 169 11.28 -4.38 26.22
N TRP A 170 12.27 -5.27 26.25
CA TRP A 170 12.42 -6.33 25.25
C TRP A 170 11.25 -7.33 25.28
N GLU A 171 10.73 -7.68 26.46
CA GLU A 171 9.51 -8.49 26.61
C GLU A 171 8.29 -7.75 26.04
N ARG A 172 8.13 -6.46 26.35
CA ARG A 172 7.07 -5.61 25.79
C ARG A 172 7.12 -5.55 24.25
N VAL A 173 8.31 -5.39 23.67
CA VAL A 173 8.53 -5.38 22.21
C VAL A 173 8.24 -6.77 21.61
N ALA A 174 8.70 -7.85 22.23
CA ALA A 174 8.45 -9.21 21.75
C ALA A 174 6.95 -9.59 21.79
N LEU A 175 6.22 -9.16 22.82
CA LEU A 175 4.77 -9.33 22.91
C LEU A 175 4.04 -8.48 21.86
N GLN A 176 4.49 -7.25 21.59
CA GLN A 176 3.92 -6.38 20.57
C GLN A 176 4.14 -6.93 19.14
N GLU A 177 5.35 -7.39 18.83
CA GLU A 177 5.68 -8.02 17.54
C GLU A 177 4.91 -9.33 17.36
N ARG A 178 4.76 -10.13 18.42
CA ARG A 178 3.92 -11.33 18.40
C ARG A 178 2.46 -11.00 18.11
N ALA A 179 1.89 -9.95 18.71
CA ALA A 179 0.53 -9.52 18.43
C ALA A 179 0.37 -9.10 16.96
N PHE A 180 1.29 -8.30 16.41
CA PHE A 180 1.29 -7.96 14.98
C PHE A 180 1.42 -9.19 14.08
N SER A 181 2.21 -10.19 14.47
CA SER A 181 2.36 -11.45 13.74
C SER A 181 1.07 -12.30 13.75
N GLU A 182 0.39 -12.38 14.91
CA GLU A 182 -0.89 -13.08 15.04
C GLU A 182 -2.02 -12.34 14.29
N ASP A 183 -2.06 -11.01 14.34
CA ASP A 183 -2.98 -10.16 13.55
C ASP A 183 -2.75 -10.33 12.04
N ALA A 184 -1.51 -10.17 11.56
CA ALA A 184 -1.15 -10.31 10.15
C ALA A 184 -1.44 -11.72 9.62
N ARG A 185 -1.21 -12.75 10.45
CA ARG A 185 -1.62 -14.13 10.15
C ARG A 185 -3.14 -14.25 10.04
N SER A 186 -3.90 -13.68 10.96
CA SER A 186 -5.38 -13.75 10.92
C SER A 186 -5.95 -13.08 9.65
N ALA A 187 -5.35 -11.96 9.24
CA ALA A 187 -5.70 -11.25 8.01
C ALA A 187 -5.34 -12.07 6.76
N ALA A 188 -4.16 -12.68 6.73
CA ALA A 188 -3.76 -13.59 5.64
C ALA A 188 -4.71 -14.80 5.55
N GLU A 189 -5.07 -15.41 6.68
CA GLU A 189 -6.03 -16.51 6.74
C GLU A 189 -7.45 -16.09 6.31
N SER A 190 -7.88 -14.84 6.54
CA SER A 190 -9.13 -14.30 5.96
C SER A 190 -9.01 -14.21 4.44
N ILE A 191 -7.99 -13.51 3.94
CA ILE A 191 -7.78 -13.27 2.51
C ILE A 191 -7.68 -14.60 1.73
N THR A 192 -7.11 -15.66 2.31
CA THR A 192 -7.12 -16.99 1.68
C THR A 192 -8.52 -17.59 1.57
N ARG A 193 -9.37 -17.47 2.60
CA ARG A 193 -10.76 -17.95 2.58
C ARG A 193 -11.60 -17.13 1.58
N ASP A 194 -11.43 -15.82 1.57
CA ASP A 194 -12.10 -14.92 0.63
C ASP A 194 -11.71 -15.24 -0.82
N LEU A 195 -10.42 -15.50 -1.08
CA LEU A 195 -9.89 -15.94 -2.38
C LEU A 195 -10.41 -17.32 -2.79
N GLU A 196 -10.63 -18.25 -1.85
CA GLU A 196 -11.23 -19.56 -2.11
C GLU A 196 -12.71 -19.44 -2.49
N LEU A 197 -13.51 -18.69 -1.74
CA LEU A 197 -14.91 -18.40 -2.05
C LEU A 197 -15.06 -17.74 -3.44
N GLU A 198 -14.19 -16.78 -3.76
CA GLU A 198 -14.17 -16.09 -5.04
C GLU A 198 -13.64 -16.99 -6.20
N LYS A 199 -12.79 -17.98 -5.94
CA LYS A 199 -12.44 -19.03 -6.92
C LYS A 199 -13.61 -19.96 -7.19
N GLU A 200 -14.29 -20.45 -6.14
CA GLU A 200 -15.48 -21.29 -6.29
C GLU A 200 -16.59 -20.55 -7.05
N ARG A 201 -16.82 -19.27 -6.74
CA ARG A 201 -17.80 -18.43 -7.43
C ARG A 201 -17.48 -18.33 -8.93
N ARG A 202 -16.24 -18.01 -9.30
CA ARG A 202 -15.84 -18.00 -10.73
C ARG A 202 -16.00 -19.37 -11.38
N ALA A 203 -15.75 -20.47 -10.67
CA ALA A 203 -15.96 -21.81 -11.19
C ALA A 203 -17.45 -22.11 -11.46
N ARG A 204 -18.37 -21.65 -10.59
CA ARG A 204 -19.82 -21.71 -10.80
C ARG A 204 -20.25 -20.88 -12.02
N GLU A 205 -19.82 -19.62 -12.10
CA GLU A 205 -20.11 -18.72 -13.22
C GLU A 205 -19.58 -19.27 -14.57
N LEU A 206 -18.40 -19.89 -14.59
CA LEU A 206 -17.85 -20.56 -15.78
C LEU A 206 -18.63 -21.83 -16.17
N ALA A 207 -19.10 -22.62 -15.20
CA ALA A 207 -19.94 -23.79 -15.47
C ALA A 207 -21.32 -23.39 -16.02
N GLU A 208 -21.92 -22.33 -15.48
CA GLU A 208 -23.16 -21.76 -16.02
C GLU A 208 -22.96 -21.22 -17.45
N LEU A 209 -21.87 -20.50 -17.73
CA LEU A 209 -21.55 -20.05 -19.09
C LEU A 209 -21.32 -21.21 -20.06
N ALA A 210 -20.72 -22.32 -19.62
CA ALA A 210 -20.57 -23.53 -20.44
C ALA A 210 -21.95 -24.14 -20.77
N LEU A 211 -22.83 -24.29 -19.78
CA LEU A 211 -24.20 -24.80 -19.96
C LEU A 211 -25.05 -23.91 -20.86
N GLN A 212 -24.89 -22.58 -20.78
CA GLN A 212 -25.62 -21.66 -21.66
C GLN A 212 -25.07 -21.66 -23.10
N ARG A 213 -23.76 -21.92 -23.30
CA ARG A 213 -23.20 -22.18 -24.64
C ARG A 213 -23.74 -23.48 -25.21
N GLU A 214 -23.71 -24.57 -24.46
CA GLU A 214 -24.28 -25.86 -24.88
C GLU A 214 -25.76 -25.73 -25.28
N ARG A 215 -26.55 -24.95 -24.54
CA ARG A 215 -27.94 -24.62 -24.91
C ARG A 215 -28.04 -23.81 -26.21
N GLY A 216 -27.13 -22.87 -26.43
CA GLY A 216 -27.03 -22.10 -27.67
C GLY A 216 -26.66 -22.97 -28.87
N ASP A 217 -25.66 -23.83 -28.72
CA ASP A 217 -25.20 -24.77 -29.76
C ASP A 217 -26.30 -25.79 -30.11
N ASN A 218 -26.99 -26.33 -29.10
CA ASN A 218 -28.16 -27.20 -29.28
C ASN A 218 -29.32 -26.48 -29.99
N LEU A 219 -29.62 -25.22 -29.63
CA LEU A 219 -30.65 -24.43 -30.31
C LEU A 219 -30.25 -24.12 -31.76
N GLN A 220 -28.97 -23.83 -32.02
CA GLN A 220 -28.45 -23.63 -33.38
C GLN A 220 -28.59 -24.91 -34.22
N SER A 221 -28.27 -26.09 -33.66
CA SER A 221 -28.48 -27.38 -34.34
C SER A 221 -29.96 -27.59 -34.69
N VAL A 222 -30.87 -27.40 -33.73
CA VAL A 222 -32.33 -27.56 -33.96
C VAL A 222 -32.86 -26.56 -35.00
N LEU A 223 -32.34 -25.32 -35.02
CA LEU A 223 -32.69 -24.34 -36.04
C LEU A 223 -32.10 -24.71 -37.42
N GLN A 224 -30.90 -25.27 -37.48
CA GLN A 224 -30.29 -25.76 -38.72
C GLN A 224 -31.05 -26.97 -39.27
N ASP A 225 -31.44 -27.92 -38.42
CA ASP A 225 -32.25 -29.08 -38.79
C ASP A 225 -33.65 -28.65 -39.27
N PHE A 226 -34.28 -27.66 -38.60
CA PHE A 226 -35.55 -27.09 -39.03
C PHE A 226 -35.43 -26.35 -40.37
N GLN A 227 -34.36 -25.59 -40.59
CA GLN A 227 -34.07 -24.93 -41.87
C GLN A 227 -33.85 -25.96 -42.99
N ALA A 228 -33.06 -27.01 -42.75
CA ALA A 228 -32.84 -28.09 -43.71
C ALA A 228 -34.13 -28.85 -44.04
N ALA A 229 -34.96 -29.13 -43.03
CA ALA A 229 -36.28 -29.74 -43.22
C ALA A 229 -37.22 -28.83 -44.03
N LYS A 230 -37.26 -27.52 -43.74
CA LYS A 230 -38.08 -26.56 -44.49
C LYS A 230 -37.57 -26.33 -45.90
N GLU A 231 -36.26 -26.32 -46.12
CA GLU A 231 -35.68 -26.24 -47.47
C GLU A 231 -35.96 -27.54 -48.26
N HIS A 232 -35.99 -28.70 -47.60
CA HIS A 232 -36.41 -29.96 -48.23
C HIS A 232 -37.90 -29.95 -48.58
N GLU A 233 -38.77 -29.52 -47.67
CA GLU A 233 -40.22 -29.36 -47.87
C GLU A 233 -40.53 -28.38 -49.02
N LEU A 234 -39.83 -27.24 -49.07
CA LEU A 234 -39.93 -26.28 -50.17
C LEU A 234 -39.43 -26.87 -51.50
N ARG A 235 -38.28 -27.57 -51.51
CA ARG A 235 -37.80 -28.26 -52.71
C ARG A 235 -38.74 -29.37 -53.18
N GLN A 236 -39.43 -30.06 -52.27
CA GLN A 236 -40.43 -31.06 -52.60
C GLN A 236 -41.66 -30.38 -53.20
N ALA A 237 -42.22 -29.36 -52.53
CA ALA A 237 -43.36 -28.62 -53.04
C ALA A 237 -43.08 -27.98 -54.42
N VAL A 238 -41.88 -27.44 -54.64
CA VAL A 238 -41.44 -26.94 -55.97
C VAL A 238 -41.42 -28.07 -56.99
N LYS A 239 -40.83 -29.23 -56.69
CA LYS A 239 -40.86 -30.40 -57.62
C LYS A 239 -42.27 -30.90 -57.89
N ASP A 240 -43.14 -30.89 -56.88
CA ASP A 240 -44.53 -31.31 -57.02
C ASP A 240 -45.28 -30.33 -57.94
N TYR A 241 -45.09 -29.01 -57.78
CA TYR A 241 -45.63 -27.99 -58.69
C TYR A 241 -45.01 -28.03 -60.09
N GLU A 242 -43.70 -28.28 -60.22
CA GLU A 242 -43.03 -28.51 -61.52
C GLU A 242 -43.61 -29.74 -62.22
N SER A 243 -43.83 -30.83 -61.48
CA SER A 243 -44.43 -32.06 -62.02
C SER A 243 -45.87 -31.86 -62.45
N GLN A 244 -46.66 -31.09 -61.68
CA GLN A 244 -48.02 -30.70 -62.04
C GLN A 244 -48.02 -29.80 -63.29
N LEU A 245 -47.12 -28.82 -63.38
CA LEU A 245 -47.00 -27.93 -64.54
C LEU A 245 -46.56 -28.70 -65.80
N ILE A 246 -45.65 -29.67 -65.67
CA ILE A 246 -45.26 -30.57 -66.75
C ILE A 246 -46.44 -31.47 -67.15
N GLN A 247 -47.21 -31.98 -66.19
CA GLN A 247 -48.39 -32.79 -66.47
C GLN A 247 -49.48 -31.96 -67.19
N THR A 248 -49.84 -30.77 -66.70
CA THR A 248 -50.83 -29.92 -67.37
C THR A 248 -50.33 -29.47 -68.74
N SER A 249 -49.03 -29.15 -68.89
CA SER A 249 -48.44 -28.85 -70.19
C SER A 249 -48.46 -30.06 -71.15
N LEU A 250 -48.30 -31.28 -70.63
CA LEU A 250 -48.43 -32.52 -71.40
C LEU A 250 -49.89 -32.79 -71.81
N GLU A 251 -50.85 -32.56 -70.91
CA GLU A 251 -52.30 -32.69 -71.17
C GLU A 251 -52.80 -31.62 -72.15
N GLU A 252 -52.34 -30.37 -72.03
CA GLU A 252 -52.54 -29.30 -73.01
C GLU A 252 -51.90 -29.65 -74.36
N SER A 253 -50.68 -30.22 -74.37
CA SER A 253 -50.03 -30.67 -75.60
C SER A 253 -50.78 -31.84 -76.24
N GLN A 254 -51.27 -32.81 -75.46
CA GLN A 254 -52.07 -33.93 -75.95
C GLN A 254 -53.44 -33.49 -76.49
N THR A 255 -54.14 -32.57 -75.81
CA THR A 255 -55.43 -32.04 -76.26
C THR A 255 -55.28 -31.10 -77.47
N ASN A 256 -54.19 -30.33 -77.56
CA ASN A 256 -53.85 -29.60 -78.78
C ASN A 256 -53.48 -30.55 -79.94
N ASN A 257 -52.82 -31.68 -79.65
CA ASN A 257 -52.49 -32.71 -80.64
C ASN A 257 -53.75 -33.44 -81.14
N SER A 258 -54.66 -33.87 -80.24
CA SER A 258 -55.94 -34.47 -80.66
C SER A 258 -56.79 -33.50 -81.47
N ARG A 259 -56.86 -32.23 -81.06
CA ARG A 259 -57.52 -31.15 -81.81
C ARG A 259 -56.85 -30.90 -83.17
N ALA A 260 -55.53 -30.98 -83.28
CA ALA A 260 -54.82 -30.91 -84.56
C ALA A 260 -55.14 -32.11 -85.46
N GLN A 261 -55.23 -33.33 -84.90
CA GLN A 261 -55.64 -34.53 -85.65
C GLN A 261 -57.11 -34.47 -86.11
N GLU A 262 -58.00 -33.87 -85.32
CA GLU A 262 -59.40 -33.59 -85.70
C GLU A 262 -59.47 -32.57 -86.84
N LEU A 263 -58.74 -31.46 -86.74
CA LEU A 263 -58.63 -30.47 -87.81
C LEU A 263 -57.98 -31.06 -89.08
N GLU A 264 -56.99 -31.96 -88.96
CA GLU A 264 -56.43 -32.70 -90.09
C GLU A 264 -57.47 -33.59 -90.78
N LYS A 265 -58.33 -34.29 -90.02
CA LYS A 265 -59.43 -35.09 -90.58
C LYS A 265 -60.43 -34.18 -91.30
N GLU A 266 -60.85 -33.10 -90.65
CA GLU A 266 -61.79 -32.13 -91.23
C GLU A 266 -61.24 -31.47 -92.51
N VAL A 267 -59.94 -31.17 -92.57
CA VAL A 267 -59.24 -30.67 -93.77
C VAL A 267 -59.19 -31.73 -94.87
N LYS A 268 -58.95 -33.01 -94.54
CA LYS A 268 -58.96 -34.13 -95.51
C LYS A 268 -60.37 -34.34 -96.07
N GLU A 269 -61.39 -34.33 -95.23
CA GLU A 269 -62.80 -34.43 -95.63
C GLU A 269 -63.24 -33.24 -96.49
N LYS A 270 -62.92 -31.99 -96.09
CA LYS A 270 -63.15 -30.79 -96.90
C LYS A 270 -62.40 -30.84 -98.24
N THR A 271 -61.21 -31.43 -98.30
CA THR A 271 -60.45 -31.63 -99.55
C THR A 271 -61.12 -32.65 -100.46
N VAL A 272 -61.65 -33.76 -99.92
CA VAL A 272 -62.47 -34.72 -100.67
C VAL A 272 -63.75 -34.07 -101.19
N LEU A 273 -64.43 -33.27 -100.36
CA LEU A 273 -65.63 -32.51 -100.76
C LEU A 273 -65.33 -31.49 -101.86
N VAL A 274 -64.23 -30.74 -101.77
CA VAL A 274 -63.78 -29.81 -102.81
C VAL A 274 -63.47 -30.54 -104.11
N ASN A 275 -62.84 -31.71 -104.06
CA ASN A 275 -62.59 -32.52 -105.26
C ASN A 275 -63.89 -33.09 -105.86
N LYS A 276 -64.87 -33.46 -105.03
CA LYS A 276 -66.22 -33.87 -105.49
C LYS A 276 -66.96 -32.71 -106.16
N LEU A 277 -67.01 -31.53 -105.53
CA LEU A 277 -67.61 -30.31 -106.07
C LEU A 277 -66.93 -29.84 -107.37
N ARG A 278 -65.59 -30.00 -107.48
CA ARG A 278 -64.86 -29.75 -108.72
C ARG A 278 -65.27 -30.72 -109.84
N HIS A 279 -65.46 -32.00 -109.52
CA HIS A 279 -65.92 -32.99 -110.50
C HIS A 279 -67.38 -32.74 -110.93
N GLU A 280 -68.26 -32.42 -109.99
CA GLU A 280 -69.65 -32.01 -110.27
C GLU A 280 -69.70 -30.72 -111.12
N ALA A 281 -68.85 -29.73 -110.85
CA ALA A 281 -68.74 -28.52 -111.67
C ALA A 281 -68.26 -28.81 -113.11
N VAL A 282 -67.34 -29.78 -113.30
CA VAL A 282 -66.93 -30.23 -114.64
C VAL A 282 -68.09 -30.90 -115.37
N ILE A 283 -68.85 -31.78 -114.71
CA ILE A 283 -70.04 -32.44 -115.28
C ILE A 283 -71.12 -31.41 -115.67
N ILE A 284 -71.36 -30.40 -114.83
CA ILE A 284 -72.30 -29.32 -115.12
C ILE A 284 -71.83 -28.50 -116.34
N ASN A 285 -70.52 -28.28 -116.50
CA ASN A 285 -69.97 -27.58 -117.66
C ASN A 285 -70.13 -28.40 -118.95
N GLU A 286 -69.97 -29.73 -118.88
CA GLU A 286 -70.26 -30.66 -119.99
C GLU A 286 -71.75 -30.61 -120.40
N HIS A 287 -72.66 -30.67 -119.42
CA HIS A 287 -74.11 -30.53 -119.64
C HIS A 287 -74.46 -29.17 -120.26
N LEU A 288 -73.79 -28.09 -119.84
CA LEU A 288 -74.00 -26.74 -120.37
C LEU A 288 -73.47 -26.61 -121.81
N MET A 289 -72.32 -27.21 -122.14
CA MET A 289 -71.82 -27.25 -123.52
C MET A 289 -72.75 -28.05 -124.45
N GLU A 290 -73.26 -29.20 -124.01
CA GLU A 290 -74.21 -30.01 -124.80
C GLU A 290 -75.57 -29.30 -124.97
N ALA A 291 -76.03 -28.57 -123.95
CA ALA A 291 -77.23 -27.72 -124.06
C ALA A 291 -77.03 -26.57 -125.07
N LEU A 292 -75.90 -25.85 -125.01
CA LEU A 292 -75.56 -24.79 -125.97
C LEU A 292 -75.41 -25.34 -127.40
N ARG A 293 -74.87 -26.56 -127.56
CA ARG A 293 -74.74 -27.25 -128.84
C ARG A 293 -76.09 -27.56 -129.49
N ARG A 294 -77.12 -27.87 -128.68
CA ARG A 294 -78.50 -28.07 -129.14
C ARG A 294 -79.22 -26.77 -129.44
N LEU A 295 -79.03 -25.73 -128.63
CA LEU A 295 -79.73 -24.44 -128.77
C LEU A 295 -79.42 -23.72 -130.09
N ARG A 296 -78.19 -23.86 -130.61
CA ARG A 296 -77.71 -23.13 -131.80
C ARG A 296 -78.34 -23.57 -133.15
N LYS A 297 -79.25 -24.55 -133.18
CA LYS A 297 -79.74 -25.16 -134.43
C LYS A 297 -81.10 -24.65 -134.94
N ASN A 298 -81.86 -23.86 -134.17
CA ASN A 298 -83.27 -23.62 -134.51
C ASN A 298 -83.87 -22.30 -133.96
N SER A 299 -83.64 -21.20 -134.69
CA SER A 299 -84.53 -20.02 -134.73
C SER A 299 -84.22 -19.18 -135.99
N SER A 300 -85.19 -18.97 -136.87
CA SER A 300 -85.04 -18.23 -138.13
C SER A 300 -86.20 -17.26 -138.38
N ASP A 301 -85.86 -16.00 -138.60
CA ASP A 301 -86.52 -14.94 -139.38
C ASP A 301 -88.05 -14.78 -139.48
N THR A 302 -88.45 -13.50 -139.40
CA THR A 302 -89.63 -12.87 -140.03
C THR A 302 -91.03 -13.41 -139.73
N ASN A 303 -91.80 -12.66 -138.93
CA ASN A 303 -93.26 -12.63 -138.99
C ASN A 303 -93.77 -11.20 -138.74
N VAL A 304 -94.27 -10.54 -139.78
CA VAL A 304 -94.94 -9.22 -139.70
C VAL A 304 -96.44 -9.45 -139.97
N ASP A 305 -97.33 -8.97 -139.09
CA ASP A 305 -98.76 -9.27 -139.21
C ASP A 305 -99.37 -8.63 -140.47
N ARG A 306 -99.68 -9.51 -141.42
CA ARG A 306 -100.22 -9.18 -142.74
C ARG A 306 -101.55 -8.39 -142.66
N ARG A 307 -102.36 -8.60 -141.61
CA ARG A 307 -103.64 -7.88 -141.44
C ARG A 307 -103.44 -6.42 -141.05
N LEU A 308 -102.47 -6.15 -140.17
CA LEU A 308 -102.16 -4.81 -139.69
C LEU A 308 -101.68 -3.92 -140.86
N VAL A 309 -100.74 -4.43 -141.65
CA VAL A 309 -100.17 -3.73 -142.82
C VAL A 309 -101.26 -3.38 -143.85
N THR A 310 -102.14 -4.32 -144.17
CA THR A 310 -103.21 -4.11 -145.18
C THR A 310 -104.21 -3.02 -144.75
N ASN A 311 -104.61 -2.97 -143.48
CA ASN A 311 -105.54 -1.93 -143.01
C ASN A 311 -104.91 -0.54 -143.07
N VAL A 312 -103.65 -0.36 -142.63
CA VAL A 312 -102.98 0.95 -142.69
C VAL A 312 -102.77 1.42 -144.14
N LEU A 313 -102.46 0.51 -145.06
CA LEU A 313 -102.32 0.83 -146.49
C LEU A 313 -103.65 1.29 -147.13
N LEU A 314 -104.77 0.62 -146.81
CA LEU A 314 -106.11 0.99 -147.27
C LEU A 314 -106.53 2.35 -146.71
N SER A 315 -106.37 2.58 -145.39
CA SER A 315 -106.63 3.87 -144.76
C SER A 315 -105.82 4.99 -145.44
N PHE A 316 -104.51 4.78 -145.62
CA PHE A 316 -103.62 5.71 -146.31
C PHE A 316 -104.10 6.06 -147.72
N LEU A 317 -104.60 5.10 -148.51
CA LEU A 317 -105.11 5.39 -149.86
C LEU A 317 -106.37 6.27 -149.82
N THR A 318 -107.31 6.00 -148.91
CA THR A 318 -108.59 6.72 -148.81
C THR A 318 -108.51 8.13 -148.19
N THR A 319 -107.50 8.42 -147.36
CA THR A 319 -107.36 9.75 -146.71
C THR A 319 -106.95 10.83 -147.72
N PRO A 320 -107.69 11.95 -147.86
CA PRO A 320 -107.41 13.00 -148.84
C PRO A 320 -106.03 13.65 -148.66
N ARG A 321 -105.47 14.14 -149.77
CA ARG A 321 -104.02 14.36 -149.99
C ARG A 321 -103.37 15.52 -149.20
N ALA A 322 -104.09 16.13 -148.25
CA ALA A 322 -103.65 17.31 -147.48
C ALA A 322 -103.81 17.17 -145.95
N ASP A 323 -104.25 16.02 -145.44
CA ASP A 323 -104.32 15.75 -143.99
C ASP A 323 -102.95 15.31 -143.44
N ALA A 324 -102.49 15.95 -142.36
CA ALA A 324 -101.25 15.63 -141.66
C ALA A 324 -101.17 14.17 -141.19
N LYS A 325 -102.32 13.56 -140.82
CA LYS A 325 -102.40 12.14 -140.38
C LYS A 325 -101.85 11.17 -141.43
N ARG A 326 -101.85 11.56 -142.71
CA ARG A 326 -101.32 10.75 -143.81
C ARG A 326 -99.80 10.49 -143.70
N PHE A 327 -99.05 11.39 -143.06
CA PHE A 327 -97.61 11.20 -142.81
C PHE A 327 -97.32 10.27 -141.62
N GLU A 328 -98.12 10.32 -140.55
CA GLU A 328 -97.95 9.40 -139.41
C GLU A 328 -98.24 7.95 -139.82
N MET A 329 -99.26 7.71 -140.65
CA MET A 329 -99.52 6.36 -141.21
C MET A 329 -98.37 5.83 -142.06
N LEU A 330 -97.66 6.68 -142.80
CA LEU A 330 -96.43 6.30 -143.51
C LEU A 330 -95.26 6.03 -142.56
N SER A 331 -95.10 6.85 -141.53
CA SER A 331 -94.06 6.66 -140.51
C SER A 331 -94.21 5.31 -139.81
N LEU A 332 -95.43 4.98 -139.37
CA LEU A 332 -95.77 3.68 -138.77
C LEU A 332 -95.53 2.51 -139.72
N LEU A 333 -95.92 2.62 -141.00
CA LEU A 333 -95.59 1.59 -142.01
C LEU A 333 -94.08 1.39 -142.15
N SER A 334 -93.29 2.46 -142.17
CA SER A 334 -91.83 2.38 -142.27
C SER A 334 -91.18 1.68 -141.07
N SER A 335 -91.74 1.85 -139.86
CA SER A 335 -91.28 1.15 -138.66
C SER A 335 -91.73 -0.31 -138.62
N ILE A 336 -92.92 -0.64 -139.13
CA ILE A 336 -93.50 -2.00 -139.05
C ILE A 336 -92.90 -2.93 -140.12
N LEU A 337 -92.53 -2.42 -141.30
CA LEU A 337 -91.80 -3.17 -142.33
C LEU A 337 -90.28 -2.97 -142.25
N SER A 338 -89.77 -2.23 -141.26
CA SER A 338 -88.34 -1.90 -141.12
C SER A 338 -87.69 -1.39 -142.42
N TRP A 339 -88.33 -0.41 -143.07
CA TRP A 339 -87.85 0.21 -144.30
C TRP A 339 -86.49 0.88 -144.09
N SER A 340 -85.58 0.68 -145.03
CA SER A 340 -84.28 1.37 -145.06
C SER A 340 -84.44 2.87 -145.29
N ASP A 341 -83.47 3.67 -144.88
CA ASP A 341 -83.56 5.13 -145.00
C ASP A 341 -83.70 5.63 -146.44
N ILE A 342 -83.18 4.87 -147.41
CA ILE A 342 -83.35 5.12 -148.86
C ILE A 342 -84.82 4.96 -149.30
N GLU A 343 -85.53 4.00 -148.71
CA GLU A 343 -86.97 3.79 -148.97
C GLU A 343 -87.82 4.84 -148.24
N ARG A 344 -87.39 5.25 -147.05
CA ARG A 344 -88.02 6.35 -146.28
C ARG A 344 -87.85 7.70 -146.96
N GLU A 345 -86.72 7.96 -147.62
CA GLU A 345 -86.50 9.13 -148.47
C GLU A 345 -87.38 9.08 -149.74
N LYS A 346 -87.44 7.94 -150.44
CA LYS A 346 -88.35 7.76 -151.59
C LYS A 346 -89.83 7.90 -151.25
N ALA A 347 -90.23 7.53 -150.03
CA ALA A 347 -91.58 7.75 -149.51
C ALA A 347 -91.85 9.23 -149.12
N GLY A 348 -90.85 10.10 -149.19
CA GLY A 348 -90.94 11.53 -148.87
C GLY A 348 -90.93 11.85 -147.37
N LEU A 349 -90.43 10.93 -146.52
CA LEU A 349 -90.55 11.05 -145.07
C LEU A 349 -89.42 11.86 -144.39
N GLN A 350 -88.27 12.06 -145.04
CA GLN A 350 -87.11 12.78 -144.49
C GLN A 350 -86.37 13.63 -145.54
N ARG A 351 -85.55 14.58 -145.04
CA ARG A 351 -84.66 15.48 -145.79
C ARG A 351 -83.32 15.61 -145.06
N SER A 352 -82.23 15.81 -145.80
CA SER A 352 -80.84 15.77 -145.32
C SER A 352 -80.37 17.00 -144.52
N HIS A 353 -79.66 16.80 -143.38
CA HIS A 353 -78.46 17.56 -142.93
C HIS A 353 -77.81 16.99 -141.62
N GLN A 354 -76.69 17.60 -141.16
CA GLN A 354 -75.77 17.26 -140.03
C GLN A 354 -75.54 18.50 -139.10
N PRO A 355 -74.66 18.55 -138.04
CA PRO A 355 -74.14 17.56 -137.05
C PRO A 355 -73.95 18.08 -135.55
N SER A 356 -73.37 17.23 -134.67
CA SER A 356 -72.61 17.48 -133.38
C SER A 356 -73.34 18.14 -132.17
N VAL A 357 -72.83 18.34 -130.93
CA VAL A 357 -71.48 18.39 -130.26
C VAL A 357 -71.54 17.93 -128.74
N ILE A 358 -70.58 18.35 -127.86
CA ILE A 358 -70.60 18.44 -126.34
C ILE A 358 -69.78 17.39 -125.51
N SER A 359 -69.49 17.68 -124.21
CA SER A 359 -68.60 17.02 -123.20
C SER A 359 -69.09 17.38 -121.74
N PRO A 360 -68.48 17.10 -120.54
CA PRO A 360 -67.16 16.52 -120.18
C PRO A 360 -67.19 15.41 -119.06
N SER A 361 -66.47 15.54 -117.92
CA SER A 361 -65.77 14.40 -117.25
C SER A 361 -65.69 14.36 -115.69
N SER A 362 -65.20 13.21 -115.18
CA SER A 362 -64.26 13.01 -114.03
C SER A 362 -64.73 12.36 -112.70
N SER A 363 -63.73 11.77 -112.02
CA SER A 363 -63.60 11.57 -110.55
C SER A 363 -64.27 10.35 -109.86
N PHE A 364 -63.59 9.84 -108.82
CA PHE A 364 -63.88 8.57 -108.10
C PHE A 364 -63.61 8.71 -106.57
N TRP A 365 -64.35 7.94 -105.74
CA TRP A 365 -64.17 7.65 -104.28
C TRP A 365 -64.44 8.75 -103.21
N ARG A 366 -65.42 8.52 -102.31
CA ARG A 366 -65.83 9.34 -101.12
C ARG A 366 -66.91 8.60 -100.28
N ARG A 367 -66.96 8.59 -98.93
CA ARG A 367 -65.91 8.67 -97.88
C ARG A 367 -66.09 7.47 -96.89
N THR A 368 -66.58 7.47 -95.64
CA THR A 368 -67.08 8.40 -94.57
C THR A 368 -66.74 7.75 -93.20
N SER A 369 -66.41 8.37 -92.04
CA SER A 369 -66.67 9.65 -91.35
C SER A 369 -68.01 9.75 -90.58
N THR A 370 -68.12 10.49 -89.45
CA THR A 370 -67.16 11.35 -88.69
C THR A 370 -66.50 10.58 -87.50
N SER A 371 -66.28 10.98 -86.23
CA SER A 371 -66.44 12.19 -85.36
C SER A 371 -65.82 11.87 -83.97
N ASP A 372 -65.35 12.77 -83.07
CA ASP A 372 -64.89 14.17 -83.18
C ASP A 372 -64.05 14.58 -81.92
N GLY A 373 -63.81 15.88 -81.64
CA GLY A 373 -63.03 16.39 -80.48
C GLY A 373 -63.71 17.54 -79.70
N PRO A 374 -63.02 18.62 -79.24
CA PRO A 374 -61.57 18.82 -78.97
C PRO A 374 -61.25 19.65 -77.68
N GLY A 375 -59.97 19.84 -77.27
CA GLY A 375 -59.66 20.90 -76.27
C GLY A 375 -58.25 21.04 -75.62
N LYS A 376 -57.43 21.97 -76.15
CA LYS A 376 -56.47 22.88 -75.47
C LYS A 376 -55.30 22.43 -74.54
N SER A 377 -54.12 23.01 -74.88
CA SER A 377 -53.01 23.54 -74.06
C SER A 377 -52.22 22.65 -73.07
N ALA A 378 -50.90 22.77 -73.18
CA ALA A 378 -49.90 22.20 -72.29
C ALA A 378 -49.85 22.87 -70.91
N ASP A 379 -49.34 22.12 -69.92
CA ASP A 379 -48.24 22.61 -69.08
C ASP A 379 -47.35 21.43 -68.61
N LEU A 380 -46.22 21.71 -67.95
CA LEU A 380 -45.30 20.67 -67.45
C LEU A 380 -45.79 20.05 -66.13
N GLN A 381 -45.83 18.71 -66.08
CA GLN A 381 -45.83 17.95 -64.84
C GLN A 381 -44.71 16.91 -64.87
N LYS A 382 -43.57 17.28 -64.28
CA LYS A 382 -42.47 16.37 -63.89
C LYS A 382 -42.23 16.57 -62.39
N THR A 383 -42.96 15.80 -61.59
CA THR A 383 -43.02 15.93 -60.13
C THR A 383 -42.99 14.55 -59.46
N ASP A 384 -42.68 14.54 -58.15
CA ASP A 384 -42.89 13.44 -57.20
C ASP A 384 -41.87 12.27 -57.12
N GLU A 385 -40.78 12.29 -57.89
CA GLU A 385 -39.64 11.36 -57.67
C GLU A 385 -38.64 11.87 -56.60
N THR A 386 -38.47 13.19 -56.47
CA THR A 386 -37.39 13.80 -55.66
C THR A 386 -37.73 14.03 -54.19
N GLU A 387 -39.01 14.02 -53.80
CA GLU A 387 -39.42 14.10 -52.40
C GLU A 387 -39.26 12.76 -51.67
N SER A 388 -39.41 11.64 -52.38
CA SER A 388 -39.19 10.29 -51.83
C SER A 388 -37.76 10.09 -51.35
N PHE A 389 -36.77 10.37 -52.22
CA PHE A 389 -35.35 10.24 -51.87
C PHE A 389 -34.90 11.19 -50.76
N SER A 390 -35.40 12.43 -50.75
CA SER A 390 -35.03 13.40 -49.71
C SER A 390 -35.67 13.08 -48.36
N ARG A 391 -36.89 12.52 -48.31
CA ARG A 391 -37.46 11.99 -47.05
C ARG A 391 -36.71 10.77 -46.54
N LEU A 392 -36.45 9.77 -47.38
CA LEU A 392 -35.67 8.59 -46.98
C LEU A 392 -34.26 8.94 -46.50
N TRP A 393 -33.61 9.96 -47.08
CA TRP A 393 -32.29 10.40 -46.64
C TRP A 393 -32.33 11.21 -45.34
N VAL A 394 -33.39 11.99 -45.09
CA VAL A 394 -33.63 12.66 -43.79
C VAL A 394 -34.00 11.66 -42.69
N GLU A 395 -34.79 10.63 -43.02
CA GLU A 395 -35.13 9.53 -42.10
C GLU A 395 -33.89 8.68 -41.76
N PHE A 396 -33.03 8.40 -42.75
CA PHE A 396 -31.72 7.79 -42.53
C PHE A 396 -30.83 8.65 -41.62
N LEU A 397 -30.71 9.96 -41.88
CA LEU A 397 -29.90 10.86 -41.03
C LEU A 397 -30.44 10.97 -39.60
N LEU A 398 -31.77 10.97 -39.41
CA LEU A 398 -32.39 10.99 -38.08
C LEU A 398 -32.20 9.67 -37.33
N THR A 399 -32.20 8.53 -38.03
CA THR A 399 -31.99 7.21 -37.41
C THR A 399 -30.51 6.92 -37.12
N GLU A 400 -29.57 7.34 -37.99
CA GLU A 400 -28.13 7.32 -37.70
C GLU A 400 -27.76 8.25 -36.54
N ALA A 401 -28.29 9.49 -36.51
CA ALA A 401 -28.05 10.42 -35.40
C ALA A 401 -28.55 9.86 -34.06
N ALA A 402 -29.76 9.27 -34.04
CA ALA A 402 -30.32 8.61 -32.86
C ALA A 402 -29.54 7.34 -32.45
N ALA A 403 -28.94 6.63 -33.40
CA ALA A 403 -28.09 5.47 -33.11
C ALA A 403 -26.73 5.89 -32.50
N GLY A 404 -26.09 6.92 -33.06
CA GLY A 404 -24.76 7.39 -32.66
C GLY A 404 -24.68 7.90 -31.22
N GLU A 405 -25.74 8.51 -30.70
CA GLU A 405 -25.77 9.02 -29.32
C GLU A 405 -25.89 7.92 -28.25
N SER A 406 -26.19 6.68 -28.65
CA SER A 406 -26.44 5.56 -27.71
C SER A 406 -25.20 4.79 -27.23
N HIS A 407 -24.01 5.05 -27.79
CA HIS A 407 -22.80 4.23 -27.56
C HIS A 407 -21.51 5.04 -27.28
N SER A 408 -21.61 6.23 -26.66
CA SER A 408 -20.41 7.01 -26.25
C SER A 408 -20.56 7.89 -24.99
N ALA A 409 -21.19 7.37 -23.93
CA ALA A 409 -21.08 7.97 -22.59
C ALA A 409 -21.30 6.96 -21.46
N ALA A 410 -20.21 6.43 -20.89
CA ALA A 410 -20.26 5.73 -19.61
C ALA A 410 -19.71 6.63 -18.49
N THR A 411 -20.50 6.79 -17.42
CA THR A 411 -20.09 7.23 -16.06
C THR A 411 -19.96 8.75 -15.78
N ILE A 412 -20.32 9.11 -14.53
CA ILE A 412 -20.04 10.35 -13.78
C ILE A 412 -20.78 11.65 -14.19
N GLN A 413 -21.88 11.95 -13.47
CA GLN A 413 -21.91 13.10 -12.55
C GLN A 413 -23.09 13.07 -11.55
N LEU A 414 -22.76 13.18 -10.25
CA LEU A 414 -23.65 13.72 -9.20
C LEU A 414 -23.29 15.20 -8.98
N PRO A 415 -24.22 16.03 -8.51
CA PRO A 415 -23.90 16.79 -7.30
C PRO A 415 -25.10 17.11 -6.35
N LEU A 416 -24.74 17.40 -5.08
CA LEU A 416 -25.50 18.19 -4.07
C LEU A 416 -26.78 17.56 -3.45
N ALA A 417 -27.09 17.72 -2.14
CA ALA A 417 -26.31 18.30 -1.03
C ALA A 417 -26.79 17.83 0.36
N LEU A 418 -25.83 17.62 1.30
CA LEU A 418 -25.89 17.66 2.78
C LEU A 418 -24.47 17.22 3.25
N HIS A 419 -23.49 18.05 3.66
CA HIS A 419 -23.37 19.23 4.55
C HIS A 419 -23.09 18.86 6.03
N LEU A 420 -22.01 19.45 6.60
CA LEU A 420 -21.34 19.17 7.90
C LEU A 420 -20.65 17.79 8.01
N MET A 421 -19.44 17.59 8.58
CA MET A 421 -18.28 18.44 8.95
C MET A 421 -17.02 17.59 8.61
N ALA A 422 -15.95 18.07 7.94
CA ALA A 422 -15.01 19.15 8.28
C ALA A 422 -13.99 18.82 9.41
N HIS A 423 -12.90 18.10 9.08
CA HIS A 423 -11.53 18.59 9.40
C HIS A 423 -10.43 17.98 8.51
N ASN A 424 -9.31 18.71 8.35
CA ASN A 424 -8.06 18.27 7.68
C ASN A 424 -7.23 17.35 8.60
N GLY A 425 -6.25 16.53 8.17
CA GLY A 425 -5.56 16.30 6.87
C GLY A 425 -4.17 15.66 7.17
N GLY A 426 -3.34 15.16 6.24
CA GLY A 426 -3.42 14.98 4.79
C GLY A 426 -2.25 14.10 4.25
N TYR A 427 -2.36 13.68 2.98
CA TYR A 427 -1.57 12.73 2.17
C TYR A 427 -0.08 12.40 2.49
N PRO A 428 0.35 11.14 2.24
CA PRO A 428 1.77 10.79 2.11
C PRO A 428 2.33 11.19 0.73
N LEU A 429 3.57 11.68 0.69
CA LEU A 429 4.31 11.90 -0.56
C LEU A 429 5.17 10.68 -0.91
N LEU A 430 4.90 10.10 -2.08
CA LEU A 430 5.72 9.05 -2.70
C LEU A 430 6.64 9.69 -3.77
N VAL A 431 7.78 9.06 -4.03
CA VAL A 431 8.80 9.41 -5.04
C VAL A 431 9.70 10.61 -4.67
N LEU A 432 10.95 10.29 -4.28
CA LEU A 432 12.17 10.87 -4.89
C LEU A 432 13.44 10.08 -4.48
N LEU A 433 14.37 9.97 -5.43
CA LEU A 433 15.82 9.72 -5.27
C LEU A 433 16.33 8.42 -4.62
N GLN A 434 16.57 7.46 -5.50
CA GLN A 434 17.74 6.56 -5.48
C GLN A 434 19.07 7.34 -5.30
N TRP A 435 19.71 7.33 -4.10
CA TRP A 435 21.19 7.34 -3.90
C TRP A 435 21.64 7.31 -2.41
N ARG A 436 22.03 6.14 -1.89
CA ARG A 436 23.05 5.86 -0.83
C ARG A 436 23.06 4.34 -0.57
N ALA A 437 24.14 3.55 -0.57
CA ALA A 437 25.60 3.70 -0.36
C ALA A 437 26.09 3.32 1.05
N HIS A 438 26.57 2.08 1.15
CA HIS A 438 27.61 1.52 2.06
C HIS A 438 27.40 1.43 3.59
N GLN A 439 28.11 0.42 4.15
CA GLN A 439 28.16 -0.02 5.56
C GLN A 439 26.84 -0.66 6.06
N ILE A 440 26.82 -1.56 7.05
CA ILE A 440 27.82 -1.99 8.06
C ILE A 440 28.12 -3.53 7.94
N TYR A 441 29.30 -3.96 8.44
CA TYR A 441 29.75 -5.37 8.58
C TYR A 441 29.19 -6.02 9.88
N PRO A 442 29.18 -7.35 9.98
CA PRO A 442 30.11 -7.97 10.95
C PRO A 442 31.04 -9.03 10.34
#